data_AF-A0A7X7LHX4-F1
#
_entry.id   AF-A0A7X7LHX4-F1
#
_cell.length_a   1.000
_cell.length_b   1.000
_cell.length_c   1.000
_cell.angle_alpha   90.00
_cell.angle_beta   90.00
_cell.angle_gamma   90.00
#
_symmetry.space_group_name_H-M   'P 1'
#
loop_
_entity.id
_entity.type
_entity.pdbx_description
1 polymer ?
#
loop_
_entity_poly.entity_id
_entity_poly.type
_entity_poly.pdbx_seq_one_letter_code
_entity_poly.pdbx_strand_id
1 'polypeptide(L)'
;MEKARFNNYVDTCLEAKEQGLDYTEIRKRLAEGGVEEGDIKRIIREADDRFLASLVKKNKAKKGRGLVIVGWAMLLIGGFITLGSYLQWFDTKGVLIINYGPILAGAILYLAGRAMGGKL
;
A
#
# COMPACT_ATOMS: atom_id res chain seq x y z
N MET A 1 25.66 -18.61 -13.53
CA MET A 1 25.38 -18.56 -12.07
C MET A 1 24.18 -19.46 -11.73
N GLU A 2 24.23 -20.18 -10.61
CA GLU A 2 23.12 -20.98 -10.09
C GLU A 2 21.96 -20.08 -9.62
N LYS A 3 20.70 -20.40 -10.00
CA LYS A 3 19.53 -19.53 -9.80
C LYS A 3 19.27 -19.19 -8.33
N ALA A 4 19.55 -20.12 -7.42
CA ALA A 4 19.41 -19.91 -5.98
C ALA A 4 20.43 -18.88 -5.44
N ARG A 5 21.67 -18.95 -5.92
CA ARG A 5 22.74 -18.03 -5.54
C ARG A 5 22.47 -16.61 -6.05
N PHE A 6 21.96 -16.50 -7.28
CA PHE A 6 21.54 -15.22 -7.87
C PHE A 6 20.44 -14.54 -7.03
N ASN A 7 19.39 -15.29 -6.65
CA ASN A 7 18.31 -14.74 -5.82
C ASN A 7 18.80 -14.28 -4.44
N ASN A 8 19.72 -15.03 -3.82
CA ASN A 8 20.28 -14.65 -2.52
C ASN A 8 21.03 -13.30 -2.58
N TYR A 9 21.82 -13.07 -3.63
CA TYR A 9 22.48 -11.78 -3.84
C TYR A 9 21.47 -10.65 -4.11
N VAL A 10 20.39 -10.91 -4.85
CA VAL A 10 19.32 -9.93 -5.09
C VAL A 10 18.63 -9.56 -3.77
N ASP A 11 18.35 -10.53 -2.91
CA ASP A 11 17.70 -10.31 -1.62
C ASP A 11 18.60 -9.53 -0.66
N THR A 12 19.90 -9.84 -0.63
CA THR A 12 20.89 -9.06 0.15
C THR A 12 21.00 -7.62 -0.34
N CYS A 13 20.97 -7.40 -1.67
CA CYS A 13 20.96 -6.06 -2.25
C CYS A 13 19.67 -5.29 -1.90
N LEU A 14 18.53 -5.98 -1.88
CA LEU A 14 17.25 -5.40 -1.47
C LEU A 14 17.27 -4.94 -0.02
N GLU A 15 17.78 -5.78 0.89
CA GLU A 15 17.92 -5.42 2.31
C GLU A 15 18.88 -4.23 2.51
N ALA A 16 20.03 -4.24 1.84
CA ALA A 16 20.99 -3.13 1.89
C ALA A 16 20.38 -1.81 1.38
N LYS A 17 19.53 -1.88 0.35
CA LYS A 17 18.82 -0.72 -0.18
C LYS A 17 17.71 -0.22 0.75
N GLU A 18 16.98 -1.12 1.42
CA GLU A 18 16.03 -0.74 2.47
C GLU A 18 16.72 -0.06 3.66
N GLN A 19 17.99 -0.39 3.92
CA GLN A 19 18.84 0.26 4.93
C GLN A 19 19.50 1.57 4.47
N GLY A 20 19.36 1.93 3.20
CA GLY A 20 19.88 3.20 2.65
C GLY A 20 21.34 3.17 2.16
N LEU A 21 21.93 1.99 1.93
CA LEU A 21 23.27 1.90 1.33
C LEU A 21 23.26 2.28 -0.17
N ASP A 22 24.34 2.92 -0.61
CA ASP A 22 24.53 3.33 -1.99
C ASP A 22 24.91 2.14 -2.91
N TYR A 23 24.46 2.20 -4.17
CA TYR A 23 24.71 1.16 -5.17
C TYR A 23 26.19 0.93 -5.45
N THR A 24 27.02 1.95 -5.27
CA THR A 24 28.47 1.85 -5.44
C THR A 24 29.09 0.90 -4.41
N GLU A 25 28.60 0.95 -3.17
CA GLU A 25 29.05 0.08 -2.08
C GLU A 25 28.59 -1.36 -2.29
N ILE A 26 27.34 -1.54 -2.72
CA ILE A 26 26.77 -2.85 -3.05
C ILE A 26 27.54 -3.51 -4.20
N ARG A 27 27.86 -2.75 -5.24
CA ARG A 27 28.67 -3.22 -6.38
C ARG A 27 30.06 -3.66 -5.93
N LYS A 28 30.71 -2.89 -5.05
CA LYS A 28 32.03 -3.20 -4.51
C LYS A 28 32.03 -4.52 -3.72
N ARG A 29 31.03 -4.71 -2.84
CA ARG A 29 30.87 -5.95 -2.06
C ARG A 29 30.61 -7.18 -2.93
N LEU A 30 29.82 -7.03 -4.00
CA LEU A 30 29.57 -8.11 -4.96
C LEU A 30 30.82 -8.46 -5.77
N ALA A 31 31.61 -7.46 -6.17
CA ALA A 31 32.87 -7.67 -6.88
C ALA A 31 33.94 -8.34 -5.98
N GLU A 32 34.06 -7.89 -4.73
CA GLU A 32 34.92 -8.52 -3.71
C GLU A 32 34.49 -9.97 -3.40
N GLY A 33 33.19 -10.27 -3.53
CA GLY A 33 32.63 -11.63 -3.42
C GLY A 33 32.84 -12.52 -4.65
N GLY A 34 33.56 -12.06 -5.68
CA GLY A 34 33.88 -12.83 -6.88
C GLY A 34 32.75 -12.92 -7.91
N VAL A 35 31.78 -12.01 -7.87
CA VAL A 35 30.71 -11.95 -8.89
C VAL A 35 31.23 -11.25 -10.14
N GLU A 36 31.01 -11.85 -11.31
CA GLU A 36 31.42 -11.29 -12.58
C GLU A 36 30.61 -10.01 -12.92
N GLU A 37 31.25 -9.02 -13.52
CA GLU A 37 30.68 -7.67 -13.69
C GLU A 37 29.36 -7.66 -14.50
N GLY A 38 29.23 -8.58 -15.46
CA GLY A 38 28.00 -8.79 -16.22
C GLY A 38 26.83 -9.31 -15.36
N ASP A 39 27.12 -10.14 -14.37
CA ASP A 39 26.12 -10.66 -13.43
C ASP A 39 25.80 -9.65 -12.33
N ILE A 40 26.77 -8.85 -11.87
CA ILE A 40 26.53 -7.75 -10.92
C ILE A 40 25.49 -6.78 -11.48
N LYS A 41 25.65 -6.36 -12.73
CA LYS A 41 24.71 -5.43 -13.39
C LYS A 41 23.29 -6.01 -13.42
N ARG A 42 23.15 -7.32 -13.65
CA ARG A 42 21.85 -8.01 -13.66
C ARG A 42 21.23 -8.09 -12.28
N ILE A 43 22.03 -8.43 -11.25
CA ILE A 43 21.59 -8.51 -9.85
C ILE A 43 21.08 -7.14 -9.38
N ILE A 44 21.86 -6.08 -9.60
CA ILE A 44 21.48 -4.73 -9.20
C ILE A 44 20.20 -4.28 -9.89
N ARG A 45 20.06 -4.53 -11.20
CA ARG A 45 18.86 -4.15 -11.94
C ARG A 45 17.61 -4.86 -11.40
N GLU A 46 17.71 -6.17 -11.17
CA GLU A 46 16.61 -6.96 -10.61
C GLU A 46 16.24 -6.50 -9.19
N ALA A 47 17.24 -6.17 -8.35
CA ALA A 47 17.01 -5.63 -7.02
C ALA A 47 16.35 -4.24 -7.07
N ASP A 48 16.77 -3.37 -8.00
CA ASP A 48 16.16 -2.06 -8.20
C ASP A 48 14.68 -2.18 -8.62
N ASP A 49 14.40 -3.02 -9.62
CA ASP A 49 13.04 -3.29 -10.12
C ASP A 49 12.13 -3.82 -9.00
N ARG A 50 12.61 -4.79 -8.22
CA ARG A 50 11.86 -5.35 -7.08
C ARG A 50 11.62 -4.32 -5.98
N PHE A 51 12.63 -3.48 -5.69
CA PHE A 51 12.47 -2.41 -4.71
C PHE A 51 11.44 -1.37 -5.15
N LEU A 52 11.50 -0.92 -6.41
CA LEU A 52 10.54 0.02 -6.97
C LEU A 52 9.12 -0.57 -6.94
N ALA A 53 8.97 -1.83 -7.35
CA ALA A 53 7.70 -2.54 -7.26
C ALA A 53 7.18 -2.62 -5.81
N SER A 54 8.08 -2.84 -4.84
CA SER A 54 7.72 -2.86 -3.42
C SER A 54 7.27 -1.48 -2.92
N LEU A 55 7.94 -0.40 -3.32
CA LEU A 55 7.56 0.98 -3.00
C LEU A 55 6.20 1.34 -3.59
N VAL A 56 5.95 1.00 -4.86
CA VAL A 56 4.65 1.22 -5.51
C VAL A 56 3.55 0.47 -4.76
N LYS A 57 3.80 -0.79 -4.37
CA LYS A 57 2.86 -1.60 -3.60
C LYS A 57 2.61 -1.01 -2.20
N LYS A 58 3.65 -0.60 -1.48
CA LYS A 58 3.56 0.05 -0.17
C LYS A 58 2.75 1.36 -0.27
N ASN A 59 3.00 2.17 -1.30
CA ASN A 59 2.28 3.43 -1.51
C ASN A 59 0.80 3.20 -1.88
N LYS A 60 0.51 2.22 -2.75
CA LYS A 60 -0.87 1.82 -3.09
C LYS A 60 -1.63 1.33 -1.85
N ALA A 61 -0.99 0.52 -1.01
CA ALA A 61 -1.56 0.06 0.25
C ALA A 61 -1.81 1.21 1.24
N LYS A 62 -0.87 2.17 1.34
CA LYS A 62 -1.03 3.37 2.18
C LYS A 62 -2.22 4.23 1.73
N LYS A 63 -2.35 4.48 0.41
CA LYS A 63 -3.50 5.18 -0.17
C LYS A 63 -4.80 4.40 0.07
N GLY A 64 -4.77 3.08 -0.10
CA GLY A 64 -5.88 2.20 0.21
C GLY A 64 -6.33 2.29 1.67
N ARG A 65 -5.39 2.30 2.63
CA ARG A 65 -5.68 2.47 4.06
C ARG A 65 -6.38 3.80 4.35
N GLY A 66 -5.93 4.89 3.72
CA GLY A 66 -6.60 6.18 3.84
C GLY A 66 -8.06 6.14 3.40
N LEU A 67 -8.36 5.50 2.26
CA LEU A 67 -9.73 5.34 1.76
C LEU A 67 -10.59 4.45 2.66
N VAL A 68 -10.01 3.39 3.23
CA VAL A 68 -10.70 2.55 4.22
C VAL A 68 -11.09 3.35 5.45
N ILE A 69 -10.18 4.19 5.97
CA ILE A 69 -10.43 5.03 7.15
C ILE A 69 -11.53 6.07 6.87
N VAL A 70 -11.45 6.77 5.73
CA VAL A 70 -12.47 7.76 5.35
C VAL A 70 -13.81 7.08 5.10
N GLY A 71 -13.83 5.91 4.45
CA GLY A 71 -15.03 5.11 4.25
C GLY A 71 -15.70 4.73 5.59
N TRP A 72 -14.90 4.29 6.56
CA TRP A 72 -15.40 4.01 7.91
C TRP A 72 -15.95 5.25 8.62
N ALA A 73 -15.27 6.38 8.54
CA ALA A 73 -15.76 7.63 9.12
C ALA A 73 -17.11 8.04 8.53
N MET A 74 -17.26 7.97 7.20
CA MET A 74 -18.53 8.25 6.53
C MET A 74 -19.64 7.26 6.90
N LEU A 75 -19.32 5.97 7.01
CA LEU A 75 -20.29 4.96 7.46
C LEU A 75 -20.79 5.22 8.88
N LEU A 76 -19.88 5.56 9.81
CA LEU A 76 -20.24 5.87 11.19
C LEU A 76 -21.09 7.13 11.29
N ILE A 77 -20.68 8.21 10.59
CA ILE A 77 -21.44 9.48 10.57
C ILE A 77 -22.81 9.27 9.92
N GLY A 78 -22.86 8.63 8.75
CA GLY A 78 -24.11 8.34 8.05
C GLY A 78 -25.03 7.43 8.85
N GLY A 79 -24.48 6.40 9.50
CA GLY A 79 -25.21 5.51 10.40
C GLY A 79 -25.76 6.27 11.61
N PHE A 80 -24.96 7.14 12.23
CA PHE A 80 -25.39 7.96 13.36
C PHE A 80 -26.53 8.92 12.99
N ILE A 81 -26.42 9.62 11.86
CA ILE A 81 -27.47 10.52 11.36
C ILE A 81 -28.75 9.72 11.06
N THR A 82 -28.61 8.56 10.40
CA THR A 82 -29.75 7.70 10.07
C THR A 82 -30.46 7.21 11.33
N LEU A 83 -29.71 6.73 12.33
CA LEU A 83 -30.27 6.30 13.62
C LEU A 83 -30.92 7.45 14.38
N GLY A 84 -30.28 8.62 14.44
CA GLY A 84 -30.83 9.82 15.08
C GLY A 84 -32.14 10.29 14.43
N SER A 85 -32.26 10.17 13.10
CA SER A 85 -33.52 10.44 12.40
C SER A 85 -34.62 9.42 12.76
N TYR A 86 -34.30 8.13 12.87
CA TYR A 86 -35.26 7.11 13.30
C TYR A 86 -35.72 7.30 14.76
N LEU A 87 -34.82 7.74 15.63
CA LEU A 87 -35.11 8.04 17.05
C LEU A 87 -35.80 9.40 17.26
N GLN A 88 -36.15 10.10 16.17
CA GLN A 88 -36.72 11.46 16.18
C GLN A 88 -35.89 12.49 16.98
N TRP A 89 -34.57 12.27 17.12
CA TRP A 89 -33.66 13.29 17.67
C TRP A 89 -33.55 14.51 16.77
N PHE A 90 -33.87 14.34 15.48
CA PHE A 90 -33.90 15.41 14.49
C PHE A 90 -35.29 15.43 13.84
N ASP A 91 -35.97 16.59 13.91
CA ASP A 91 -37.26 16.83 13.24
C ASP A 91 -37.04 16.90 11.72
N THR A 92 -36.88 15.72 11.14
CA THR A 92 -36.61 15.51 9.72
C THR A 92 -37.96 15.38 9.03
N LYS A 93 -38.53 16.51 8.59
CA LYS A 93 -39.81 16.62 7.88
C LYS A 93 -39.79 15.92 6.50
N GLY A 94 -39.67 14.60 6.47
CA GLY A 94 -39.83 13.76 5.28
C GLY A 94 -38.63 13.66 4.33
N VAL A 95 -37.48 14.24 4.65
CA VAL A 95 -36.28 14.18 3.77
C VAL A 95 -35.43 12.94 4.09
N LEU A 96 -36.01 11.74 3.95
CA LEU A 96 -35.34 10.46 4.22
C LEU A 96 -34.24 10.11 3.19
N ILE A 97 -34.35 10.61 1.96
CA ILE A 97 -33.50 10.20 0.83
C ILE A 97 -32.06 10.75 0.95
N ILE A 98 -31.86 11.91 1.59
CA ILE A 98 -30.54 12.55 1.71
C ILE A 98 -29.65 11.83 2.75
N ASN A 99 -30.23 11.11 3.71
CA ASN A 99 -29.49 10.45 4.79
C ASN A 99 -28.67 9.22 4.37
N TYR A 100 -29.02 8.57 3.25
CA TYR A 100 -28.32 7.36 2.81
C TYR A 100 -27.06 7.64 1.98
N GLY A 101 -26.90 8.87 1.48
CA GLY A 101 -25.74 9.28 0.67
C GLY A 101 -24.40 9.02 1.36
N PRO A 102 -24.20 9.47 2.61
CA PRO A 102 -22.97 9.22 3.36
C PRO A 102 -22.67 7.73 3.58
N ILE A 103 -23.71 6.90 3.79
CA ILE A 103 -23.53 5.45 3.99
C ILE A 103 -23.07 4.79 2.68
N LEU A 104 -23.74 5.09 1.55
CA LEU A 104 -23.38 4.57 0.23
C LEU A 104 -21.98 5.02 -0.20
N ALA A 105 -21.67 6.32 -0.04
CA ALA A 105 -20.34 6.85 -0.34
C ALA A 105 -19.26 6.20 0.52
N GLY A 106 -19.53 6.05 1.83
CA GLY A 106 -18.63 5.37 2.76
C GLY A 106 -18.37 3.91 2.40
N ALA A 107 -19.41 3.17 1.99
CA ALA A 107 -19.31 1.79 1.54
C ALA A 107 -18.45 1.65 0.27
N ILE A 108 -18.67 2.50 -0.72
CA ILE A 108 -17.88 2.52 -1.97
C ILE A 108 -16.41 2.81 -1.67
N LEU A 109 -16.13 3.85 -0.86
CA LEU A 109 -14.77 4.23 -0.46
C LEU A 109 -14.07 3.11 0.31
N TYR A 110 -14.77 2.45 1.23
CA TYR A 110 -14.26 1.31 1.99
C TYR A 110 -13.86 0.15 1.08
N LEU A 111 -14.75 -0.26 0.16
CA LEU A 111 -14.50 -1.36 -0.77
C LEU A 111 -13.36 -1.02 -1.74
N ALA A 112 -13.33 0.21 -2.27
CA ALA A 112 -12.25 0.69 -3.13
C ALA A 112 -10.89 0.69 -2.39
N GLY A 113 -10.86 1.13 -1.13
CA GLY A 113 -9.68 1.09 -0.29
C GLY A 113 -9.16 -0.33 -0.05
N ARG A 114 -10.06 -1.30 0.21
CA ARG A 114 -9.70 -2.72 0.35
C ARG A 114 -9.18 -3.33 -0.95
N ALA A 115 -9.78 -3.00 -2.09
CA ALA A 115 -9.32 -3.46 -3.41
C ALA A 115 -7.89 -2.97 -3.73
N MET A 116 -7.48 -1.83 -3.16
CA MET A 116 -6.11 -1.32 -3.24
C MET A 116 -5.12 -1.96 -2.24
N GLY A 117 -5.57 -2.95 -1.46
CA GLY A 117 -4.75 -3.59 -0.43
C GLY A 117 -4.69 -2.80 0.88
N GLY A 118 -5.54 -1.78 1.02
CA GLY A 118 -5.74 -1.08 2.28
C GLY A 118 -6.31 -2.02 3.34
N LYS A 119 -5.69 -2.02 4.51
CA LYS A 119 -6.17 -2.68 5.73
C LYS A 119 -6.26 -1.60 6.82
N LEU A 120 -7.21 -1.74 7.75
CA LEU A 120 -7.31 -0.87 8.92
C LEU A 120 -6.07 -0.97 9.79
#